data_AF-A0A0G2AP84-F1
#
_entry.id   AF-A0A0G2AP84-F1
#
_cell.length_a   1.000
_cell.length_b   1.000
_cell.length_c   1.000
_cell.angle_alpha   90.00
_cell.angle_beta   90.00
_cell.angle_gamma   90.00
#
_symmetry.space_group_name_H-M   'P 1'
#
loop_
_entity.id
_entity.type
_entity.pdbx_description
1 polymer ?
#
loop_
_entity_poly.entity_id
_entity_poly.type
_entity_poly.pdbx_seq_one_letter_code
_entity_poly.pdbx_strand_id
1 'polypeptide(L)'
;MAKVAVVATGLAMATSMLSLAPIAHAATSCSFTTDLTVGATGAAVTCLQQSLIANGYSIPAGATGYFGMQTKAAVAAWQAASGVSPAVGYFGPISRAAFTLGNTAGGATGGTSTVPGCLPGYAFSPATGQSCAAGSVSGLTGLGRLTNISSLGDVSSDLDEGDATTAVMGVSADATGGDVAIQRVDAEFTIASSGGSSNLNKYVSDVSLWLGSTKLASMDPALGDKDGRAWTYRFSGLSNAIIKSGATGNIYVKVTPVESIGADEDGDTITVDLDANSVRAVGGDGISDTYVADDTISGQTFTVSSSDAGTLTITAANDNPTASQVTTASTSTNGVKLLSFNMKAKNTNAVVTDVVASFGTSDDNLNDVISTVYLNKGSTVLKSKTLSTGTYGTITFSDVNQTISKDSTENYTITADLKGQTAALYVDGTTIVASTTTTGWDVSDVNGATVTPSAAAVGNTMTLTGQGISVALNGTPSSTLITAADPATTNSEDVRQFTIPFKVTAGDDDIYVSGATGTGEIAYATTTTSTGSSTDQGTANLSVGDTVSGDLVGSYYKVLAGTTRNFTLNVTYTATDDGYTGLQLSSINYGTGTGMGQTYSSNLNTFKTPDVYMSYTN
;
A
#
# COMPACT_ATOMS: atom_id res chain seq x y z
N MET A 1 58.36 -17.08 30.18
CA MET A 1 57.14 -16.25 30.13
C MET A 1 57.24 -15.30 28.94
N ALA A 2 56.17 -15.25 28.14
CA ALA A 2 55.73 -14.20 27.20
C ALA A 2 56.64 -13.62 26.08
N LYS A 3 56.27 -14.01 24.84
CA LYS A 3 56.08 -13.27 23.55
C LYS A 3 56.68 -11.86 23.34
N VAL A 4 57.23 -11.64 22.14
CA VAL A 4 56.75 -10.77 21.01
C VAL A 4 57.95 -10.34 20.14
N ALA A 5 57.85 -10.46 18.80
CA ALA A 5 58.14 -9.41 17.80
C ALA A 5 58.46 -9.95 16.39
N VAL A 6 57.81 -9.33 15.42
CA VAL A 6 57.87 -9.46 13.95
C VAL A 6 59.06 -8.65 13.40
N VAL A 7 59.50 -8.89 12.14
CA VAL A 7 59.67 -7.85 11.08
C VAL A 7 60.60 -8.28 9.91
N ALA A 8 60.01 -8.11 8.70
CA ALA A 8 60.52 -7.70 7.38
C ALA A 8 61.64 -8.43 6.61
N THR A 9 61.38 -8.59 5.31
CA THR A 9 62.28 -8.19 4.22
C THR A 9 61.46 -7.83 2.98
N GLY A 10 61.76 -6.70 2.35
CA GLY A 10 61.34 -6.35 0.99
C GLY A 10 62.54 -6.32 0.02
N LEU A 11 62.28 -6.34 -1.30
CA LEU A 11 62.74 -5.36 -2.32
C LEU A 11 62.76 -5.94 -3.76
N ALA A 12 62.04 -5.23 -4.66
CA ALA A 12 62.22 -4.94 -6.11
C ALA A 12 62.63 -5.98 -7.18
N MET A 13 62.00 -5.90 -8.38
CA MET A 13 62.63 -5.69 -9.70
C MET A 13 61.60 -5.30 -10.78
N ALA A 14 62.02 -4.53 -11.79
CA ALA A 14 61.20 -3.83 -12.77
C ALA A 14 61.39 -4.31 -14.24
N THR A 15 60.43 -3.91 -15.09
CA THR A 15 60.45 -3.71 -16.57
C THR A 15 60.49 -4.88 -17.57
N SER A 16 59.52 -4.93 -18.49
CA SER A 16 59.72 -4.69 -19.95
C SER A 16 58.39 -4.60 -20.72
N MET A 17 58.21 -3.54 -21.51
CA MET A 17 57.07 -3.32 -22.42
C MET A 17 57.40 -3.82 -23.84
N LEU A 18 56.44 -4.46 -24.52
CA LEU A 18 56.47 -4.73 -25.96
C LEU A 18 55.13 -4.32 -26.58
N SER A 19 55.13 -3.32 -27.45
CA SER A 19 53.94 -2.85 -28.18
C SER A 19 53.70 -3.67 -29.45
N LEU A 20 52.48 -4.19 -29.64
CA LEU A 20 51.94 -4.61 -30.94
C LEU A 20 50.72 -3.75 -31.27
N ALA A 21 50.73 -3.13 -32.46
CA ALA A 21 49.65 -2.30 -32.98
C ALA A 21 48.41 -3.13 -33.39
N PRO A 22 47.18 -2.59 -33.27
CA PRO A 22 45.96 -3.30 -33.62
C PRO A 22 45.73 -3.36 -35.13
N ILE A 23 45.32 -4.54 -35.62
CA ILE A 23 44.90 -4.79 -37.00
C ILE A 23 43.43 -4.33 -37.15
N ALA A 24 43.16 -3.35 -37.99
CA ALA A 24 41.79 -2.92 -38.31
C ALA A 24 41.07 -3.99 -39.14
N HIS A 25 39.91 -4.48 -38.67
CA HIS A 25 39.00 -5.32 -39.45
C HIS A 25 37.90 -4.44 -40.06
N ALA A 26 37.76 -4.50 -41.39
CA ALA A 26 36.77 -3.76 -42.18
C ALA A 26 35.34 -4.28 -41.94
N ALA A 27 34.38 -3.37 -41.79
CA ALA A 27 32.96 -3.68 -41.76
C ALA A 27 32.46 -4.05 -43.16
N THR A 28 32.02 -5.29 -43.36
CA THR A 28 31.39 -5.74 -44.62
C THR A 28 29.95 -5.25 -44.71
N SER A 29 29.68 -4.39 -45.69
CA SER A 29 28.32 -3.96 -46.07
C SER A 29 27.55 -5.14 -46.70
N CYS A 30 26.42 -5.52 -46.11
CA CYS A 30 25.60 -6.60 -46.66
C CYS A 30 24.78 -6.14 -47.86
N SER A 31 24.85 -6.87 -48.98
CA SER A 31 23.99 -6.66 -50.14
C SER A 31 23.07 -7.87 -50.32
N PHE A 32 21.75 -7.65 -50.29
CA PHE A 32 20.77 -8.69 -50.54
C PHE A 32 20.41 -8.70 -52.04
N THR A 33 20.90 -9.68 -52.79
CA THR A 33 20.60 -9.83 -54.23
C THR A 33 19.58 -10.93 -54.52
N THR A 34 19.22 -11.74 -53.52
CA THR A 34 18.30 -12.86 -53.60
C THR A 34 17.18 -12.75 -52.56
N ASP A 35 16.01 -13.32 -52.88
CA ASP A 35 14.87 -13.41 -51.96
C ASP A 35 15.18 -14.43 -50.84
N LEU A 36 14.81 -14.11 -49.59
CA LEU A 36 15.01 -15.00 -48.45
C LEU A 36 13.67 -15.39 -47.82
N THR A 37 13.51 -16.68 -47.54
CA THR A 37 12.29 -17.26 -46.94
C THR A 37 12.63 -18.45 -46.06
N VAL A 38 11.64 -19.01 -45.37
CA VAL A 38 11.82 -20.19 -44.51
C VAL A 38 12.49 -21.32 -45.27
N GLY A 39 13.58 -21.84 -44.70
CA GLY A 39 14.43 -22.87 -45.30
C GLY A 39 15.71 -22.31 -45.95
N ALA A 40 15.82 -21.00 -46.19
CA ALA A 40 17.04 -20.40 -46.74
C ALA A 40 18.20 -20.46 -45.75
N THR A 41 19.42 -20.63 -46.26
CA THR A 41 20.66 -20.63 -45.46
C THR A 41 21.74 -19.74 -46.07
N GLY A 42 22.70 -19.32 -45.25
CA GLY A 42 23.94 -18.70 -45.69
C GLY A 42 24.13 -17.27 -45.21
N ALA A 43 25.24 -16.66 -45.64
CA ALA A 43 25.71 -15.38 -45.10
C ALA A 43 24.69 -14.23 -45.24
N ALA A 44 23.85 -14.24 -46.27
CA ALA A 44 22.77 -13.26 -46.42
C ALA A 44 21.72 -13.40 -45.30
N VAL A 45 21.33 -14.63 -44.93
CA VAL A 45 20.39 -14.88 -43.82
C VAL A 45 21.01 -14.45 -42.49
N THR A 46 22.28 -14.80 -42.26
CA THR A 46 23.00 -14.37 -41.06
C THR A 46 23.01 -12.85 -40.94
N CYS A 47 23.29 -12.14 -42.04
CA CYS A 47 23.32 -10.68 -41.98
C CYS A 47 21.93 -10.05 -41.74
N LEU A 48 20.88 -10.60 -42.36
CA LEU A 48 19.51 -10.16 -42.10
C LEU A 48 19.16 -10.33 -40.62
N GLN A 49 19.47 -11.50 -40.04
CA GLN A 49 19.19 -11.79 -38.63
C GLN A 49 19.97 -10.86 -37.69
N GLN A 50 21.26 -10.63 -37.95
CA GLN A 50 22.08 -9.72 -37.14
C GLN A 50 21.50 -8.30 -37.15
N SER A 51 21.07 -7.81 -38.32
CA SER A 51 20.50 -6.48 -38.43
C SER A 51 19.13 -6.37 -37.74
N LEU A 52 18.28 -7.40 -37.83
CA LEU A 52 17.00 -7.44 -37.12
C LEU A 52 17.19 -7.44 -35.60
N ILE A 53 18.09 -8.26 -35.09
CA ILE A 53 18.43 -8.32 -33.66
C ILE A 53 19.00 -6.98 -33.19
N ALA A 54 19.90 -6.37 -33.96
CA ALA A 54 20.47 -5.06 -33.62
C ALA A 54 19.42 -3.94 -33.58
N ASN A 55 18.35 -4.05 -34.37
CA ASN A 55 17.23 -3.10 -34.37
C ASN A 55 16.12 -3.50 -33.37
N GLY A 56 16.37 -4.46 -32.48
CA GLY A 56 15.45 -4.81 -31.40
C GLY A 56 14.37 -5.84 -31.75
N TYR A 57 14.41 -6.43 -32.95
CA TYR A 57 13.50 -7.52 -33.30
C TYR A 57 14.05 -8.85 -32.80
N SER A 58 13.35 -9.47 -31.85
CA SER A 58 13.84 -10.66 -31.16
C SER A 58 13.89 -11.89 -32.07
N ILE A 59 15.08 -12.50 -32.12
CA ILE A 59 15.29 -13.86 -32.65
C ILE A 59 16.01 -14.62 -31.53
N PRO A 60 15.29 -15.38 -30.69
CA PRO A 60 15.86 -16.03 -29.52
C PRO A 60 17.06 -16.95 -29.83
N ALA A 61 17.03 -17.65 -30.97
CA ALA A 61 18.12 -18.49 -31.42
C ALA A 61 19.36 -17.72 -31.94
N GLY A 62 19.29 -16.39 -32.06
CA GLY A 62 20.35 -15.56 -32.61
C GLY A 62 20.50 -15.66 -34.14
N ALA A 63 21.59 -15.09 -34.68
CA ALA A 63 21.87 -15.09 -36.12
C ALA A 63 22.54 -16.39 -36.57
N THR A 64 21.76 -17.47 -36.64
CA THR A 64 22.23 -18.82 -36.97
C THR A 64 22.59 -19.02 -38.45
N GLY A 65 22.22 -18.08 -39.33
CA GLY A 65 22.36 -18.22 -40.77
C GLY A 65 21.35 -19.18 -41.41
N TYR A 66 20.37 -19.68 -40.65
CA TYR A 66 19.22 -20.43 -41.15
C TYR A 66 17.91 -19.65 -40.94
N PHE A 67 17.14 -19.49 -42.01
CA PHE A 67 15.89 -18.74 -41.97
C PHE A 67 14.78 -19.68 -41.50
N GLY A 68 14.52 -19.68 -40.20
CA GLY A 68 13.46 -20.48 -39.58
C GLY A 68 12.21 -19.66 -39.21
N MET A 69 11.30 -20.26 -38.44
CA MET A 69 10.06 -19.60 -38.00
C MET A 69 10.30 -18.36 -37.13
N GLN A 70 11.35 -18.37 -36.30
CA GLN A 70 11.75 -17.21 -35.50
C GLN A 70 12.20 -16.04 -36.38
N THR A 71 13.01 -16.31 -37.41
CA THR A 71 13.43 -15.28 -38.38
C THR A 71 12.26 -14.78 -39.21
N LYS A 72 11.33 -15.66 -39.59
CA LYS A 72 10.08 -15.26 -40.26
C LYS A 72 9.26 -14.30 -39.41
N ALA A 73 9.09 -14.58 -38.12
CA ALA A 73 8.36 -13.72 -37.19
C ALA A 73 9.04 -12.35 -37.01
N ALA A 74 10.36 -12.32 -36.85
CA ALA A 74 11.12 -11.08 -36.76
C ALA A 74 11.04 -10.25 -38.06
N VAL A 75 11.11 -10.89 -39.23
CA VAL A 75 10.93 -10.22 -40.53
C VAL A 75 9.50 -9.69 -40.68
N ALA A 76 8.48 -10.43 -40.27
CA ALA A 76 7.09 -9.98 -40.32
C ALA A 76 6.86 -8.76 -39.42
N ALA A 77 7.42 -8.79 -38.20
CA ALA A 77 7.36 -7.66 -37.27
C ALA A 77 8.09 -6.42 -37.83
N TRP A 78 9.27 -6.61 -38.42
CA TRP A 78 9.99 -5.54 -39.10
C TRP A 78 9.23 -4.99 -40.32
N GLN A 79 8.62 -5.86 -41.15
CA GLN A 79 7.82 -5.46 -42.30
C GLN A 79 6.61 -4.63 -41.89
N ALA A 80 5.89 -5.06 -40.85
CA ALA A 80 4.76 -4.32 -40.29
C ALA A 80 5.21 -2.94 -39.77
N ALA A 81 6.32 -2.89 -39.03
CA ALA A 81 6.87 -1.65 -38.51
C ALA A 81 7.41 -0.71 -39.62
N SER A 82 7.89 -1.27 -40.74
CA SER A 82 8.46 -0.52 -41.86
C SER A 82 7.46 -0.23 -42.99
N GLY A 83 6.17 -0.53 -42.79
CA GLY A 83 5.11 -0.27 -43.77
C GLY A 83 5.16 -1.14 -45.04
N VAL A 84 5.85 -2.29 -44.99
CA VAL A 84 5.96 -3.22 -46.12
C VAL A 84 4.81 -4.24 -46.08
N SER A 85 3.98 -4.28 -47.13
CA SER A 85 2.80 -5.15 -47.20
C SER A 85 2.89 -6.14 -48.38
N PRO A 86 2.48 -7.42 -48.19
CA PRO A 86 1.98 -8.01 -46.95
C PRO A 86 3.11 -8.39 -45.97
N ALA A 87 2.92 -8.11 -44.67
CA ALA A 87 3.90 -8.36 -43.60
C ALA A 87 3.89 -9.83 -43.13
N VAL A 88 4.15 -10.75 -44.07
CA VAL A 88 4.03 -12.21 -43.86
C VAL A 88 5.35 -12.91 -43.56
N GLY A 89 6.44 -12.15 -43.39
CA GLY A 89 7.76 -12.67 -43.03
C GLY A 89 8.56 -13.24 -44.20
N TYR A 90 8.16 -12.93 -45.44
CA TYR A 90 8.89 -13.26 -46.68
C TYR A 90 9.77 -12.09 -47.12
N PHE A 91 11.10 -12.25 -47.19
CA PHE A 91 12.04 -11.17 -47.50
C PHE A 91 12.32 -11.08 -49.01
N GLY A 92 11.31 -10.63 -49.77
CA GLY A 92 11.32 -10.48 -51.22
C GLY A 92 11.80 -9.11 -51.73
N PRO A 93 11.60 -8.79 -53.03
CA PRO A 93 12.14 -7.59 -53.66
C PRO A 93 11.68 -6.29 -52.99
N ILE A 94 10.43 -6.23 -52.52
CA ILE A 94 9.87 -5.07 -51.80
C ILE A 94 10.58 -4.88 -50.46
N SER A 95 10.78 -5.95 -49.70
CA SER A 95 11.51 -5.90 -48.44
C SER A 95 12.98 -5.51 -48.63
N ARG A 96 13.63 -6.05 -49.67
CA ARG A 96 15.02 -5.65 -49.99
C ARG A 96 15.15 -4.19 -50.37
N ALA A 97 14.20 -3.66 -51.13
CA ALA A 97 14.19 -2.25 -51.50
C ALA A 97 13.96 -1.33 -50.28
N ALA A 98 13.15 -1.77 -49.32
CA ALA A 98 12.87 -1.04 -48.08
C ALA A 98 13.98 -1.17 -47.01
N PHE A 99 14.85 -2.17 -47.13
CA PHE A 99 15.89 -2.47 -46.14
C PHE A 99 17.17 -1.67 -46.42
N THR A 100 17.29 -0.48 -45.82
CA THR A 100 18.50 0.36 -45.92
C THR A 100 19.49 0.07 -44.77
N LEU A 101 20.76 -0.13 -45.13
CA LEU A 101 21.87 -0.27 -44.17
C LEU A 101 22.61 1.06 -44.04
N GLY A 102 22.46 1.78 -42.91
CA GLY A 102 23.29 2.97 -42.62
C GLY A 102 22.83 3.90 -41.48
N ASN A 103 23.36 3.64 -40.28
CA ASN A 103 24.09 4.56 -39.37
C ASN A 103 23.43 5.86 -38.82
N THR A 104 23.38 5.98 -37.48
CA THR A 104 23.95 7.14 -36.76
C THR A 104 24.80 6.69 -35.57
N ALA A 105 26.07 6.44 -35.84
CA ALA A 105 27.14 6.71 -34.89
C ALA A 105 27.08 8.21 -34.52
N GLY A 106 26.75 8.48 -33.26
CA GLY A 106 26.85 9.78 -32.62
C GLY A 106 27.45 9.61 -31.22
N GLY A 107 28.77 9.45 -31.17
CA GLY A 107 29.62 9.77 -30.01
C GLY A 107 29.33 9.10 -28.66
N ALA A 108 29.89 7.92 -28.43
CA ALA A 108 30.40 7.55 -27.11
C ALA A 108 31.67 6.73 -27.28
N THR A 109 32.78 7.29 -26.80
CA THR A 109 34.10 6.68 -26.73
C THR A 109 34.05 5.27 -26.14
N GLY A 110 34.46 4.27 -26.93
CA GLY A 110 34.56 2.89 -26.50
C GLY A 110 35.62 2.72 -25.42
N GLY A 111 35.18 2.30 -24.24
CA GLY A 111 36.05 1.66 -23.24
C GLY A 111 36.25 0.21 -23.63
N THR A 112 37.48 -0.20 -23.93
CA THR A 112 37.87 -1.60 -23.98
C THR A 112 37.61 -2.24 -22.62
N SER A 113 36.68 -3.20 -22.56
CA SER A 113 36.45 -4.03 -21.37
C SER A 113 37.72 -4.85 -21.08
N THR A 114 38.21 -4.76 -19.85
CA THR A 114 39.40 -5.48 -19.38
C THR A 114 39.10 -6.91 -18.91
N VAL A 115 37.86 -7.41 -19.10
CA VAL A 115 37.45 -8.75 -18.68
C VAL A 115 37.87 -9.79 -19.72
N PRO A 116 38.80 -10.73 -19.39
CA PRO A 116 39.21 -11.76 -20.33
C PRO A 116 38.03 -12.65 -20.77
N GLY A 117 37.90 -12.89 -22.07
CA GLY A 117 36.90 -13.81 -22.65
C GLY A 117 35.61 -13.17 -23.17
N CYS A 118 35.46 -11.84 -23.13
CA CYS A 118 34.29 -11.17 -23.69
C CYS A 118 34.44 -10.83 -25.19
N LEU A 119 33.65 -11.51 -26.03
CA LEU A 119 33.53 -11.27 -27.48
C LEU A 119 32.25 -10.44 -27.78
N PRO A 120 32.21 -9.67 -28.90
CA PRO A 120 31.03 -8.89 -29.27
C PRO A 120 29.78 -9.79 -29.43
N GLY A 121 28.70 -9.46 -28.71
CA GLY A 121 27.43 -10.21 -28.73
C GLY A 121 27.23 -11.20 -27.57
N TYR A 122 28.22 -11.36 -26.69
CA TYR A 122 28.07 -12.16 -25.47
C TYR A 122 27.53 -11.27 -24.36
N ALA A 123 26.51 -11.74 -23.61
CA ALA A 123 26.00 -11.04 -22.43
C ALA A 123 26.91 -11.25 -21.20
N PHE A 124 27.55 -12.43 -21.11
CA PHE A 124 28.47 -12.82 -20.03
C PHE A 124 29.69 -13.58 -20.58
N SER A 125 30.84 -13.45 -19.91
CA SER A 125 32.10 -14.10 -20.26
C SER A 125 31.94 -15.61 -20.06
N PRO A 126 32.11 -16.45 -21.10
CA PRO A 126 32.02 -17.90 -20.95
C PRO A 126 33.10 -18.48 -20.03
N ALA A 127 34.22 -17.76 -19.86
CA ALA A 127 35.36 -18.20 -19.07
C ALA A 127 35.22 -17.86 -17.57
N THR A 128 34.48 -16.81 -17.22
CA THR A 128 34.42 -16.28 -15.84
C THR A 128 33.01 -16.01 -15.31
N GLY A 129 31.98 -16.07 -16.15
CA GLY A 129 30.60 -15.75 -15.80
C GLY A 129 30.30 -14.25 -15.61
N GLN A 130 31.29 -13.36 -15.71
CA GLN A 130 31.11 -11.91 -15.54
C GLN A 130 30.42 -11.26 -16.73
N SER A 131 29.58 -10.25 -16.50
CA SER A 131 28.88 -9.52 -17.56
C SER A 131 29.86 -8.89 -18.55
N CYS A 132 29.65 -9.16 -19.84
CA CYS A 132 30.41 -8.53 -20.92
C CYS A 132 29.86 -7.17 -21.31
N ALA A 133 28.61 -6.88 -20.93
CA ALA A 133 28.10 -5.53 -20.92
C ALA A 133 28.66 -4.81 -19.68
N ALA A 134 29.35 -3.70 -19.90
CA ALA A 134 29.53 -2.69 -18.86
C ALA A 134 28.15 -2.05 -18.57
N GLY A 135 27.25 -2.84 -17.99
CA GLY A 135 26.01 -2.39 -17.38
C GLY A 135 26.37 -1.71 -16.07
N SER A 136 27.02 -0.55 -16.18
CA SER A 136 27.05 0.40 -15.09
C SER A 136 25.60 0.81 -14.88
N VAL A 137 24.93 0.24 -13.89
CA VAL A 137 23.79 0.92 -13.26
C VAL A 137 24.41 2.13 -12.58
N SER A 138 24.60 3.20 -13.37
CA SER A 138 25.09 4.48 -12.90
C SER A 138 24.18 4.93 -11.76
N GLY A 139 24.71 4.98 -10.54
CA GLY A 139 23.98 5.41 -9.35
C GLY A 139 23.77 4.36 -8.25
N LEU A 140 24.28 3.12 -8.40
CA LEU A 140 24.41 2.21 -7.25
C LEU A 140 25.65 2.58 -6.42
N THR A 141 25.52 2.50 -5.10
CA THR A 141 26.63 2.77 -4.16
C THR A 141 26.94 1.54 -3.31
N GLY A 142 28.21 1.27 -3.02
CA GLY A 142 28.63 0.16 -2.15
C GLY A 142 28.60 -1.25 -2.78
N LEU A 143 28.90 -2.27 -1.97
CA LEU A 143 29.00 -3.68 -2.34
C LEU A 143 27.69 -4.43 -2.04
N GLY A 144 26.57 -3.88 -2.50
CA GLY A 144 25.23 -4.34 -2.13
C GLY A 144 24.99 -5.84 -2.38
N ARG A 145 24.42 -6.54 -1.40
CA ARG A 145 23.93 -7.93 -1.50
C ARG A 145 22.57 -8.07 -0.83
N LEU A 146 21.76 -9.03 -1.29
CA LEU A 146 20.49 -9.36 -0.64
C LEU A 146 20.72 -10.34 0.51
N THR A 147 20.11 -10.07 1.66
CA THR A 147 20.10 -10.92 2.85
C THR A 147 18.69 -11.05 3.41
N ASN A 148 18.50 -11.95 4.38
CA ASN A 148 17.21 -12.15 5.09
C ASN A 148 16.01 -12.34 4.15
N ILE A 149 16.19 -13.17 3.12
CA ILE A 149 15.13 -13.40 2.15
C ILE A 149 14.09 -14.35 2.76
N SER A 150 12.84 -13.91 2.80
CA SER A 150 11.72 -14.66 3.37
C SER A 150 10.42 -14.39 2.60
N SER A 151 9.49 -15.34 2.67
CA SER A 151 8.15 -15.17 2.10
C SER A 151 7.37 -14.07 2.83
N LEU A 152 6.50 -13.37 2.08
CA LEU A 152 5.56 -12.40 2.60
C LEU A 152 4.17 -13.03 2.70
N GLY A 153 3.50 -12.88 3.85
CA GLY A 153 2.17 -13.45 4.12
C GLY A 153 0.99 -12.57 3.70
N ASP A 154 1.23 -11.43 3.07
CA ASP A 154 0.22 -10.43 2.66
C ASP A 154 -0.24 -10.61 1.21
N VAL A 155 -0.35 -11.87 0.76
CA VAL A 155 -0.85 -12.24 -0.58
C VAL A 155 -2.26 -12.81 -0.50
N SER A 156 -3.02 -12.73 -1.60
CA SER A 156 -4.36 -13.32 -1.67
C SER A 156 -4.31 -14.80 -2.01
N SER A 157 -5.20 -15.57 -1.40
CA SER A 157 -5.45 -16.98 -1.70
C SER A 157 -6.76 -17.22 -2.45
N ASP A 158 -7.54 -16.18 -2.71
CA ASP A 158 -8.83 -16.26 -3.38
C ASP A 158 -8.98 -15.07 -4.34
N LEU A 159 -9.40 -15.36 -5.56
CA LEU A 159 -9.58 -14.38 -6.62
C LEU A 159 -10.88 -14.69 -7.36
N ASP A 160 -11.68 -13.65 -7.59
CA ASP A 160 -12.88 -13.75 -8.40
C ASP A 160 -12.61 -13.24 -9.82
N GLU A 161 -13.37 -13.73 -10.80
CA GLU A 161 -13.35 -13.16 -12.15
C GLU A 161 -13.58 -11.63 -12.13
N GLY A 162 -12.76 -10.90 -12.89
CA GLY A 162 -12.81 -9.44 -12.93
C GLY A 162 -12.28 -8.72 -11.67
N ASP A 163 -11.69 -9.41 -10.69
CA ASP A 163 -10.94 -8.75 -9.63
C ASP A 163 -9.77 -7.91 -10.19
N ALA A 164 -9.38 -6.88 -9.45
CA ALA A 164 -8.22 -6.07 -9.80
C ALA A 164 -6.90 -6.86 -9.65
N THR A 165 -5.81 -6.33 -10.23
CA THR A 165 -4.47 -6.93 -10.12
C THR A 165 -4.06 -7.14 -8.66
N THR A 166 -3.89 -8.40 -8.26
CA THR A 166 -3.72 -8.83 -6.87
C THR A 166 -2.44 -9.62 -6.68
N ALA A 167 -1.78 -9.45 -5.54
CA ALA A 167 -0.55 -10.19 -5.20
C ALA A 167 -0.88 -11.64 -4.81
N VAL A 168 -0.19 -12.59 -5.42
CA VAL A 168 -0.36 -14.04 -5.17
C VAL A 168 0.92 -14.69 -4.65
N MET A 169 2.06 -14.01 -4.78
CA MET A 169 3.35 -14.40 -4.22
C MET A 169 4.16 -13.15 -3.85
N GLY A 170 4.88 -13.20 -2.75
CA GLY A 170 5.65 -12.07 -2.25
C GLY A 170 6.87 -12.52 -1.44
N VAL A 171 7.97 -11.78 -1.57
CA VAL A 171 9.21 -12.00 -0.81
C VAL A 171 9.80 -10.68 -0.33
N SER A 172 10.32 -10.65 0.89
CA SER A 172 11.12 -9.55 1.41
C SER A 172 12.60 -9.88 1.27
N ALA A 173 13.42 -8.87 0.98
CA ALA A 173 14.87 -8.99 0.99
C ALA A 173 15.53 -7.68 1.43
N ASP A 174 16.56 -7.78 2.29
CA ASP A 174 17.32 -6.63 2.78
C ASP A 174 18.54 -6.37 1.90
N ALA A 175 18.76 -5.12 1.49
CA ALA A 175 19.99 -4.71 0.84
C ALA A 175 21.07 -4.35 1.88
N THR A 176 22.12 -5.15 1.98
CA THR A 176 23.25 -4.93 2.90
C THR A 176 24.54 -4.64 2.15
N GLY A 177 25.43 -3.82 2.73
CA GLY A 177 26.73 -3.47 2.14
C GLY A 177 26.69 -2.44 1.00
N GLY A 178 25.51 -2.09 0.49
CA GLY A 178 25.30 -1.12 -0.59
C GLY A 178 23.94 -1.29 -1.28
N ASP A 179 23.68 -0.46 -2.29
CA ASP A 179 22.51 -0.56 -3.15
C ASP A 179 22.54 -1.84 -4.00
N VAL A 180 21.37 -2.41 -4.25
CA VAL A 180 21.19 -3.64 -5.04
C VAL A 180 20.17 -3.39 -6.15
N ALA A 181 20.50 -3.75 -7.39
CA ALA A 181 19.56 -3.75 -8.51
C ALA A 181 19.12 -5.17 -8.87
N ILE A 182 17.81 -5.41 -8.91
CA ILE A 182 17.23 -6.68 -9.36
C ILE A 182 17.33 -6.75 -10.88
N GLN A 183 17.96 -7.81 -11.39
CA GLN A 183 18.14 -8.03 -12.82
C GLN A 183 17.09 -8.97 -13.40
N ARG A 184 16.66 -9.95 -12.59
CA ARG A 184 15.74 -11.00 -13.04
C ARG A 184 14.98 -11.62 -11.88
N VAL A 185 13.73 -11.97 -12.12
CA VAL A 185 12.91 -12.83 -11.26
C VAL A 185 12.25 -13.90 -12.14
N ASP A 186 12.38 -15.17 -11.75
CA ASP A 186 11.65 -16.29 -12.35
C ASP A 186 10.49 -16.68 -11.41
N ALA A 187 9.27 -16.86 -11.93
CA ALA A 187 8.11 -17.31 -11.17
C ALA A 187 7.40 -18.45 -11.90
N GLU A 188 7.13 -19.55 -11.20
CA GLU A 188 6.42 -20.70 -11.73
C GLU A 188 4.98 -20.76 -11.19
N PHE A 189 4.03 -21.07 -12.07
CA PHE A 189 2.63 -21.28 -11.75
C PHE A 189 2.22 -22.70 -12.13
N THR A 190 1.78 -23.49 -11.16
CA THR A 190 1.32 -24.87 -11.36
C THR A 190 -0.18 -24.97 -11.11
N ILE A 191 -0.94 -25.27 -12.17
CA ILE A 191 -2.40 -25.42 -12.11
C ILE A 191 -2.73 -26.84 -11.60
N ALA A 192 -3.59 -26.96 -10.59
CA ALA A 192 -4.02 -28.25 -10.07
C ALA A 192 -4.70 -29.11 -11.16
N SER A 193 -4.66 -30.44 -10.99
CA SER A 193 -5.30 -31.37 -11.94
C SER A 193 -6.75 -31.65 -11.53
N SER A 194 -7.65 -30.69 -11.76
CA SER A 194 -9.04 -30.70 -11.28
C SER A 194 -10.12 -30.79 -12.38
N GLY A 195 -9.74 -30.85 -13.66
CA GLY A 195 -10.69 -30.97 -14.78
C GLY A 195 -10.67 -29.77 -15.72
N GLY A 196 -10.32 -28.59 -15.21
CA GLY A 196 -10.14 -27.36 -15.99
C GLY A 196 -8.92 -27.34 -16.91
N SER A 197 -8.81 -26.26 -17.69
CA SER A 197 -7.73 -26.03 -18.65
C SER A 197 -6.32 -26.16 -18.04
N SER A 198 -5.37 -26.64 -18.83
CA SER A 198 -3.94 -26.61 -18.47
C SER A 198 -3.25 -25.30 -18.87
N ASN A 199 -3.99 -24.33 -19.39
CA ASN A 199 -3.46 -23.05 -19.85
C ASN A 199 -3.76 -21.93 -18.87
N LEU A 200 -2.72 -21.24 -18.39
CA LEU A 200 -2.85 -20.20 -17.37
C LEU A 200 -3.68 -19.01 -17.84
N ASN A 201 -3.66 -18.71 -19.14
CA ASN A 201 -4.48 -17.66 -19.76
C ASN A 201 -6.00 -17.90 -19.74
N LYS A 202 -6.46 -19.03 -19.18
CA LYS A 202 -7.88 -19.28 -18.87
C LYS A 202 -8.30 -18.80 -17.48
N TYR A 203 -7.34 -18.54 -16.60
CA TYR A 203 -7.58 -18.14 -15.21
C TYR A 203 -7.19 -16.68 -14.97
N VAL A 204 -6.10 -16.24 -15.59
CA VAL A 204 -5.56 -14.88 -15.46
C VAL A 204 -5.30 -14.27 -16.84
N SER A 205 -5.39 -12.94 -16.92
CA SER A 205 -5.17 -12.13 -18.12
C SER A 205 -3.81 -11.42 -18.14
N ASP A 206 -3.14 -11.28 -16.99
CA ASP A 206 -1.81 -10.66 -16.85
C ASP A 206 -1.03 -11.32 -15.71
N VAL A 207 0.26 -11.56 -15.91
CA VAL A 207 1.23 -11.87 -14.84
C VAL A 207 2.25 -10.74 -14.77
N SER A 208 2.41 -10.12 -13.59
CA SER A 208 3.25 -8.93 -13.42
C SER A 208 4.17 -8.99 -12.21
N LEU A 209 5.32 -8.33 -12.34
CA LEU A 209 6.33 -8.21 -11.30
C LEU A 209 6.33 -6.79 -10.72
N TRP A 210 6.38 -6.68 -9.39
CA TRP A 210 6.34 -5.42 -8.66
C TRP A 210 7.44 -5.35 -7.60
N LEU A 211 7.92 -4.15 -7.32
CA LEU A 211 8.75 -3.81 -6.15
C LEU A 211 7.98 -2.82 -5.28
N GLY A 212 7.50 -3.27 -4.12
CA GLY A 212 6.52 -2.57 -3.32
C GLY A 212 5.25 -2.28 -4.12
N SER A 213 4.93 -1.00 -4.29
CA SER A 213 3.80 -0.53 -5.09
C SER A 213 4.16 -0.17 -6.54
N THR A 214 5.41 -0.38 -6.98
CA THR A 214 5.86 -0.02 -8.34
C THR A 214 5.86 -1.23 -9.27
N LYS A 215 5.15 -1.15 -10.40
CA LYS A 215 5.15 -2.19 -11.45
C LYS A 215 6.47 -2.15 -12.21
N LEU A 216 7.18 -3.27 -12.28
CA LEU A 216 8.46 -3.41 -12.98
C LEU A 216 8.29 -4.01 -14.37
N ALA A 217 7.43 -5.02 -14.51
CA ALA A 217 7.22 -5.75 -15.75
C ALA A 217 5.85 -6.45 -15.80
N SER A 218 5.41 -6.83 -17.00
CA SER A 218 4.18 -7.58 -17.29
C SER A 218 4.45 -8.59 -18.40
N MET A 219 3.73 -9.71 -18.37
CA MET A 219 3.71 -10.72 -19.43
C MET A 219 2.30 -11.23 -19.66
N ASP A 220 2.02 -11.55 -20.92
CA ASP A 220 0.84 -12.31 -21.31
C ASP A 220 0.96 -13.75 -20.76
N PRO A 221 -0.04 -14.25 -19.98
CA PRO A 221 -0.05 -15.61 -19.45
C PRO A 221 0.00 -16.72 -20.52
N ALA A 222 -0.22 -16.41 -21.81
CA ALA A 222 -0.06 -17.36 -22.90
C ALA A 222 1.40 -17.53 -23.36
N LEU A 223 2.31 -16.64 -22.93
CA LEU A 223 3.71 -16.61 -23.39
C LEU A 223 4.71 -17.22 -22.39
N GLY A 224 4.24 -17.75 -21.26
CA GLY A 224 5.08 -18.48 -20.31
C GLY A 224 5.65 -19.76 -20.92
N ASP A 225 6.78 -20.23 -20.39
CA ASP A 225 7.34 -21.52 -20.76
C ASP A 225 6.51 -22.63 -20.10
N LYS A 226 5.92 -23.52 -20.91
CA LYS A 226 4.93 -24.50 -20.46
C LYS A 226 5.53 -25.89 -20.40
N ASP A 227 5.46 -26.52 -19.22
CA ASP A 227 5.69 -27.96 -19.04
C ASP A 227 4.48 -28.60 -18.35
N GLY A 228 3.69 -29.35 -19.11
CA GLY A 228 2.45 -29.95 -18.60
C GLY A 228 1.43 -28.90 -18.10
N ARG A 229 1.29 -28.78 -16.78
CA ARG A 229 0.42 -27.80 -16.09
C ARG A 229 1.21 -26.69 -15.36
N ALA A 230 2.54 -26.72 -15.45
CA ALA A 230 3.43 -25.70 -14.93
C ALA A 230 3.75 -24.65 -16.01
N TRP A 231 3.78 -23.38 -15.60
CA TRP A 231 4.03 -22.21 -16.44
C TRP A 231 5.08 -21.32 -15.79
N THR A 232 6.26 -21.23 -16.39
CA THR A 232 7.37 -20.40 -15.89
C THR A 232 7.46 -19.07 -16.63
N TYR A 233 7.57 -17.98 -15.87
CA TYR A 233 7.75 -16.61 -16.35
C TYR A 233 9.07 -16.03 -15.89
N ARG A 234 9.91 -15.58 -16.84
CA ARG A 234 11.21 -14.95 -16.57
C ARG A 234 11.16 -13.46 -16.83
N PHE A 235 11.02 -12.67 -15.77
CA PHE A 235 11.09 -11.22 -15.85
C PHE A 235 12.55 -10.77 -15.93
N SER A 236 12.91 -10.03 -16.98
CA SER A 236 14.27 -9.51 -17.20
C SER A 236 14.23 -8.13 -17.87
N GLY A 237 15.37 -7.45 -17.97
CA GLY A 237 15.42 -6.09 -18.53
C GLY A 237 14.71 -5.06 -17.65
N LEU A 238 14.70 -5.29 -16.32
CA LEU A 238 13.96 -4.49 -15.36
C LEU A 238 14.58 -3.09 -15.23
N SER A 239 13.75 -2.07 -15.38
CA SER A 239 14.14 -0.67 -15.11
C SER A 239 13.67 -0.26 -13.71
N ASN A 240 14.44 0.57 -13.02
CA ASN A 240 14.10 1.11 -11.69
C ASN A 240 13.89 0.07 -10.57
N ALA A 241 14.41 -1.15 -10.73
CA ALA A 241 14.31 -2.21 -9.73
C ALA A 241 15.46 -2.15 -8.69
N ILE A 242 15.60 -1.03 -7.98
CA ILE A 242 16.69 -0.78 -7.04
C ILE A 242 16.19 -0.78 -5.60
N ILE A 243 16.84 -1.57 -4.74
CA ILE A 243 16.68 -1.54 -3.29
C ILE A 243 17.88 -0.78 -2.72
N LYS A 244 17.60 0.29 -1.96
CA LYS A 244 18.64 1.14 -1.38
C LYS A 244 19.30 0.48 -0.18
N SER A 245 20.59 0.76 0.02
CA SER A 245 21.36 0.25 1.16
C SER A 245 20.64 0.48 2.49
N GLY A 246 20.49 -0.57 3.30
CA GLY A 246 19.83 -0.53 4.59
C GLY A 246 18.29 -0.55 4.53
N ALA A 247 17.70 -0.61 3.33
CA ALA A 247 16.27 -0.79 3.16
C ALA A 247 15.91 -2.24 2.84
N THR A 248 14.67 -2.60 3.19
CA THR A 248 14.02 -3.84 2.78
C THR A 248 13.22 -3.60 1.51
N GLY A 249 13.42 -4.43 0.50
CA GLY A 249 12.61 -4.44 -0.71
C GLY A 249 11.63 -5.61 -0.72
N ASN A 250 10.35 -5.31 -0.97
CA ASN A 250 9.31 -6.32 -1.11
C ASN A 250 9.05 -6.57 -2.59
N ILE A 251 9.36 -7.78 -3.07
CA ILE A 251 9.16 -8.19 -4.45
C ILE A 251 7.86 -8.99 -4.52
N TYR A 252 6.92 -8.57 -5.35
CA TYR A 252 5.63 -9.27 -5.52
C TYR A 252 5.45 -9.78 -6.94
N VAL A 253 4.93 -11.00 -7.06
CA VAL A 253 4.28 -11.48 -8.28
C VAL A 253 2.79 -11.28 -8.11
N LYS A 254 2.20 -10.55 -9.05
CA LYS A 254 0.77 -10.23 -9.08
C LYS A 254 0.13 -10.78 -10.35
N VAL A 255 -1.14 -11.14 -10.25
CA VAL A 255 -1.96 -11.57 -11.39
C VAL A 255 -3.22 -10.73 -11.48
N THR A 256 -3.77 -10.63 -12.68
CA THR A 256 -5.13 -10.10 -12.91
C THR A 256 -5.99 -11.25 -13.40
N PRO A 257 -7.09 -11.63 -12.72
CA PRO A 257 -8.02 -12.64 -13.21
C PRO A 257 -8.54 -12.32 -14.61
N VAL A 258 -9.04 -13.32 -15.33
CA VAL A 258 -9.79 -13.09 -16.57
C VAL A 258 -11.15 -12.45 -16.25
N GLU A 259 -11.72 -11.76 -17.23
CA GLU A 259 -13.05 -11.14 -17.13
C GLU A 259 -14.19 -12.16 -16.98
N SER A 260 -13.95 -13.42 -17.36
CA SER A 260 -14.91 -14.50 -17.19
C SER A 260 -14.19 -15.85 -17.07
N ILE A 261 -14.53 -16.59 -16.01
CA ILE A 261 -14.05 -17.94 -15.71
C ILE A 261 -15.07 -18.95 -16.25
N GLY A 262 -14.57 -19.97 -16.94
CA GLY A 262 -15.41 -21.07 -17.40
C GLY A 262 -15.81 -21.98 -16.24
N ALA A 263 -16.96 -22.64 -16.37
CA ALA A 263 -17.45 -23.57 -15.34
C ALA A 263 -16.50 -24.74 -15.05
N ASP A 264 -15.62 -25.10 -16.00
CA ASP A 264 -14.60 -26.13 -15.81
C ASP A 264 -13.36 -25.59 -15.07
N GLU A 265 -13.14 -24.27 -15.08
CA GLU A 265 -12.04 -23.57 -14.40
C GLU A 265 -12.45 -23.03 -13.02
N ASP A 266 -13.75 -22.98 -12.72
CA ASP A 266 -14.31 -22.45 -11.49
C ASP A 266 -13.86 -23.25 -10.26
N GLY A 267 -13.23 -22.58 -9.29
CA GLY A 267 -12.75 -23.17 -8.06
C GLY A 267 -11.41 -23.92 -8.20
N ASP A 268 -10.75 -23.83 -9.34
CA ASP A 268 -9.43 -24.43 -9.53
C ASP A 268 -8.35 -23.71 -8.72
N THR A 269 -7.48 -24.50 -8.09
CA THR A 269 -6.33 -24.00 -7.33
C THR A 269 -5.08 -23.92 -8.20
N ILE A 270 -4.34 -22.81 -8.07
CA ILE A 270 -3.07 -22.55 -8.73
C ILE A 270 -2.01 -22.34 -7.65
N THR A 271 -0.90 -23.09 -7.76
CA THR A 271 0.29 -22.92 -6.90
C THR A 271 1.27 -21.98 -7.59
N VAL A 272 1.91 -21.09 -6.83
CA VAL A 272 2.96 -20.18 -7.27
C VAL A 272 4.23 -20.49 -6.50
N ASP A 273 5.34 -20.60 -7.21
CA ASP A 273 6.64 -20.94 -6.67
C ASP A 273 7.71 -19.94 -7.13
N LEU A 274 8.62 -19.61 -6.20
CA LEU A 274 9.89 -18.94 -6.49
C LEU A 274 11.02 -19.93 -6.17
N ASP A 275 11.38 -20.74 -7.15
CA ASP A 275 12.39 -21.78 -6.99
C ASP A 275 13.78 -21.24 -6.63
N ALA A 276 14.69 -22.17 -6.27
CA ALA A 276 16.08 -21.84 -6.00
C ALA A 276 16.71 -21.02 -7.15
N ASN A 277 17.38 -19.93 -6.80
CA ASN A 277 18.00 -18.99 -7.75
C ASN A 277 17.02 -18.18 -8.62
N SER A 278 15.73 -18.18 -8.31
CA SER A 278 14.69 -17.42 -9.03
C SER A 278 15.00 -15.93 -9.10
N VAL A 279 15.59 -15.35 -8.05
CA VAL A 279 15.98 -13.93 -8.00
C VAL A 279 17.46 -13.76 -8.35
N ARG A 280 17.78 -12.86 -9.29
CA ARG A 280 19.15 -12.44 -9.61
C ARG A 280 19.31 -10.93 -9.42
N ALA A 281 20.35 -10.52 -8.72
CA ALA A 281 20.60 -9.11 -8.44
C ALA A 281 22.10 -8.76 -8.49
N VAL A 282 22.39 -7.47 -8.68
CA VAL A 282 23.76 -6.94 -8.84
C VAL A 282 24.01 -5.78 -7.88
N GLY A 283 25.20 -5.74 -7.27
CA GLY A 283 25.66 -4.62 -6.43
C GLY A 283 26.39 -3.54 -7.22
N GLY A 284 26.80 -2.45 -6.54
CA GLY A 284 27.58 -1.36 -7.15
C GLY A 284 28.98 -1.78 -7.65
N ASP A 285 29.46 -2.93 -7.21
CA ASP A 285 30.68 -3.59 -7.71
C ASP A 285 30.50 -4.35 -9.03
N GLY A 286 29.27 -4.43 -9.54
CA GLY A 286 28.94 -5.11 -10.80
C GLY A 286 28.93 -6.63 -10.72
N ILE A 287 29.08 -7.21 -9.53
CA ILE A 287 28.98 -8.66 -9.31
C ILE A 287 27.51 -9.05 -9.18
N SER A 288 27.09 -9.99 -10.03
CA SER A 288 25.72 -10.52 -10.07
C SER A 288 25.66 -11.84 -9.33
N ASP A 289 24.76 -11.93 -8.35
CA ASP A 289 24.51 -13.13 -7.54
C ASP A 289 23.06 -13.61 -7.72
N THR A 290 22.83 -14.88 -7.41
CA THR A 290 21.50 -15.49 -7.36
C THR A 290 21.07 -15.73 -5.92
N TYR A 291 19.76 -15.66 -5.70
CA TYR A 291 19.13 -15.60 -4.41
C TYR A 291 17.87 -16.47 -4.39
N VAL A 292 17.33 -16.69 -3.18
CA VAL A 292 16.34 -17.72 -2.84
C VAL A 292 16.99 -19.10 -2.74
N ALA A 293 16.97 -19.65 -1.52
CA ALA A 293 17.48 -20.98 -1.21
C ALA A 293 16.42 -22.05 -1.53
N ASP A 294 16.88 -23.29 -1.71
CA ASP A 294 16.02 -24.44 -1.98
C ASP A 294 14.91 -24.54 -0.90
N ASP A 295 13.67 -24.74 -1.34
CA ASP A 295 12.47 -24.95 -0.50
C ASP A 295 12.04 -23.79 0.45
N THR A 296 12.56 -22.57 0.26
CA THR A 296 12.28 -21.46 1.21
C THR A 296 11.00 -20.65 0.88
N ILE A 297 10.59 -20.62 -0.38
CA ILE A 297 9.50 -19.76 -0.88
C ILE A 297 8.72 -20.51 -1.99
N SER A 298 8.13 -21.64 -1.59
CA SER A 298 7.35 -22.55 -2.43
C SER A 298 5.99 -22.84 -1.81
N GLY A 299 5.02 -23.27 -2.62
CA GLY A 299 3.74 -23.80 -2.19
C GLY A 299 2.65 -22.76 -1.90
N GLN A 300 2.80 -21.51 -2.35
CA GLN A 300 1.74 -20.51 -2.17
C GLN A 300 0.61 -20.79 -3.15
N THR A 301 -0.62 -20.93 -2.65
CA THR A 301 -1.78 -21.26 -3.49
C THR A 301 -2.81 -20.15 -3.53
N PHE A 302 -3.46 -19.97 -4.68
CA PHE A 302 -4.68 -19.19 -4.82
C PHE A 302 -5.72 -19.92 -5.66
N THR A 303 -7.00 -19.65 -5.42
CA THR A 303 -8.12 -20.16 -6.21
C THR A 303 -8.66 -19.07 -7.12
N VAL A 304 -9.20 -19.44 -8.30
CA VAL A 304 -9.95 -18.52 -9.17
C VAL A 304 -11.38 -19.04 -9.37
N SER A 305 -12.37 -18.18 -9.16
CA SER A 305 -13.80 -18.58 -9.20
C SER A 305 -14.63 -17.68 -10.13
N SER A 306 -15.71 -18.25 -10.67
CA SER A 306 -16.77 -17.54 -11.38
C SER A 306 -17.69 -16.80 -10.40
N SER A 307 -18.22 -15.64 -10.79
CA SER A 307 -18.91 -14.74 -9.88
C SER A 307 -20.37 -14.52 -10.31
N ASP A 308 -21.26 -15.45 -9.97
CA ASP A 308 -22.68 -15.34 -10.36
C ASP A 308 -23.56 -14.47 -9.44
N ALA A 309 -23.15 -14.20 -8.19
CA ALA A 309 -23.94 -13.41 -7.24
C ALA A 309 -23.22 -12.13 -6.79
N GLY A 310 -23.93 -11.00 -6.78
CA GLY A 310 -23.46 -9.79 -6.10
C GLY A 310 -23.13 -10.09 -4.63
N THR A 311 -22.07 -9.49 -4.10
CA THR A 311 -21.79 -9.54 -2.66
C THR A 311 -21.85 -8.14 -2.07
N LEU A 312 -22.29 -8.03 -0.82
CA LEU A 312 -22.31 -6.78 -0.08
C LEU A 312 -21.46 -6.96 1.18
N THR A 313 -20.38 -6.19 1.30
CA THR A 313 -19.56 -6.17 2.51
C THR A 313 -19.89 -4.93 3.32
N ILE A 314 -20.06 -5.13 4.64
CA ILE A 314 -20.28 -4.05 5.60
C ILE A 314 -19.08 -3.97 6.54
N THR A 315 -18.51 -2.78 6.72
CA THR A 315 -17.37 -2.55 7.61
C THR A 315 -17.60 -1.30 8.46
N ALA A 316 -17.00 -1.24 9.66
CA ALA A 316 -16.98 0.00 10.42
C ALA A 316 -16.17 1.05 9.63
N ALA A 317 -16.70 2.27 9.54
CA ALA A 317 -16.02 3.36 8.86
C ALA A 317 -14.91 3.96 9.73
N ASN A 318 -13.98 4.69 9.11
CA ASN A 318 -12.90 5.37 9.82
C ASN A 318 -13.40 6.49 10.75
N ASP A 319 -14.58 7.06 10.48
CA ASP A 319 -15.25 8.07 11.30
C ASP A 319 -16.29 7.46 12.26
N ASN A 320 -16.25 6.13 12.48
CA ASN A 320 -17.07 5.46 13.48
C ASN A 320 -16.82 6.07 14.86
N PRO A 321 -17.87 6.43 15.63
CA PRO A 321 -17.69 6.95 16.98
C PRO A 321 -16.87 5.98 17.81
N THR A 322 -15.76 6.47 18.29
CA THR A 322 -14.89 5.95 19.35
C THR A 322 -15.61 5.94 20.69
N ALA A 323 -15.30 4.96 21.55
CA ALA A 323 -15.88 4.84 22.87
C ALA A 323 -15.66 6.13 23.70
N SER A 324 -16.73 6.82 24.06
CA SER A 324 -16.65 8.07 24.81
C SER A 324 -17.82 8.23 25.77
N GLN A 325 -17.66 9.18 26.70
CA GLN A 325 -18.80 9.72 27.43
C GLN A 325 -19.63 10.62 26.50
N VAL A 326 -20.95 10.54 26.64
CA VAL A 326 -21.95 11.37 25.97
C VAL A 326 -22.73 12.07 27.07
N THR A 327 -22.65 13.38 27.08
CA THR A 327 -23.40 14.20 28.04
C THR A 327 -24.87 14.19 27.67
N THR A 328 -25.73 13.88 28.63
CA THR A 328 -27.17 13.81 28.47
C THR A 328 -27.87 14.92 29.24
N ALA A 329 -28.95 15.44 28.68
CA ALA A 329 -29.87 16.34 29.37
C ALA A 329 -31.00 15.56 30.06
N SER A 330 -31.65 16.18 31.04
CA SER A 330 -32.80 15.64 31.78
C SER A 330 -34.09 15.61 30.96
N THR A 331 -34.09 16.22 29.76
CA THR A 331 -35.25 16.31 28.86
C THR A 331 -35.10 15.40 27.64
N SER A 332 -34.14 15.69 26.76
CA SER A 332 -33.72 14.82 25.65
C SER A 332 -32.34 15.19 25.13
N THR A 333 -31.68 14.28 24.44
CA THR A 333 -30.37 14.55 23.80
C THR A 333 -30.39 13.98 22.39
N ASN A 334 -30.33 14.86 21.39
CA ASN A 334 -30.65 14.49 20.02
C ASN A 334 -29.40 14.32 19.15
N GLY A 335 -29.49 13.48 18.12
CA GLY A 335 -28.45 13.34 17.10
C GLY A 335 -27.17 12.65 17.56
N VAL A 336 -27.22 11.82 18.61
CA VAL A 336 -26.06 11.07 19.10
C VAL A 336 -25.65 10.02 18.06
N LYS A 337 -24.46 10.15 17.45
CA LYS A 337 -23.94 9.17 16.49
C LYS A 337 -23.50 7.91 17.24
N LEU A 338 -24.05 6.76 16.86
CA LEU A 338 -23.76 5.46 17.50
C LEU A 338 -22.94 4.52 16.61
N LEU A 339 -23.05 4.68 15.29
CA LEU A 339 -22.31 3.87 14.32
C LEU A 339 -22.06 4.68 13.05
N SER A 340 -20.84 4.59 12.51
CA SER A 340 -20.55 4.91 11.11
C SER A 340 -20.03 3.66 10.42
N PHE A 341 -20.57 3.36 9.25
CA PHE A 341 -20.26 2.12 8.55
C PHE A 341 -20.26 2.32 7.03
N ASN A 342 -19.47 1.50 6.36
CA ASN A 342 -19.33 1.50 4.92
C ASN A 342 -20.03 0.28 4.34
N MET A 343 -20.75 0.48 3.24
CA MET A 343 -21.25 -0.58 2.39
C MET A 343 -20.43 -0.61 1.09
N LYS A 344 -19.95 -1.80 0.70
CA LYS A 344 -19.27 -2.02 -0.57
C LYS A 344 -19.87 -3.20 -1.30
N ALA A 345 -20.38 -2.96 -2.50
CA ALA A 345 -20.80 -4.02 -3.40
C ALA A 345 -19.59 -4.52 -4.19
N LYS A 346 -19.46 -5.84 -4.35
CA LYS A 346 -18.54 -6.46 -5.30
C LYS A 346 -19.34 -7.31 -6.29
N ASN A 347 -18.67 -7.74 -7.35
CA ASN A 347 -19.17 -8.60 -8.43
C ASN A 347 -20.15 -7.87 -9.35
N THR A 348 -21.14 -7.17 -8.79
CA THR A 348 -22.10 -6.31 -9.48
C THR A 348 -22.63 -5.22 -8.53
N ASN A 349 -23.50 -4.34 -9.02
CA ASN A 349 -24.17 -3.38 -8.13
C ASN A 349 -25.14 -4.12 -7.20
N ALA A 350 -25.29 -3.61 -5.98
CA ALA A 350 -26.28 -4.09 -5.03
C ALA A 350 -27.36 -3.03 -4.81
N VAL A 351 -28.62 -3.43 -4.79
CA VAL A 351 -29.78 -2.61 -4.40
C VAL A 351 -30.19 -3.02 -2.99
N VAL A 352 -29.92 -2.16 -2.03
CA VAL A 352 -30.27 -2.31 -0.60
C VAL A 352 -31.64 -1.69 -0.38
N THR A 353 -32.66 -2.53 -0.28
CA THR A 353 -34.04 -2.13 0.02
C THR A 353 -34.19 -1.87 1.52
N ASP A 354 -33.72 -2.81 2.34
CA ASP A 354 -33.86 -2.76 3.80
C ASP A 354 -32.49 -2.85 4.50
N VAL A 355 -32.28 -1.96 5.47
CA VAL A 355 -31.10 -1.94 6.34
C VAL A 355 -31.49 -2.39 7.73
N VAL A 356 -30.77 -3.35 8.31
CA VAL A 356 -31.05 -3.85 9.66
C VAL A 356 -29.92 -3.51 10.61
N ALA A 357 -30.30 -2.92 11.75
CA ALA A 357 -29.41 -2.56 12.82
C ALA A 357 -29.92 -3.10 14.16
N SER A 358 -28.98 -3.47 15.02
CA SER A 358 -29.23 -3.87 16.40
C SER A 358 -28.68 -2.81 17.35
N PHE A 359 -29.38 -2.64 18.46
CA PHE A 359 -29.07 -1.67 19.50
C PHE A 359 -29.07 -2.38 20.84
N GLY A 360 -28.10 -2.03 21.68
CA GLY A 360 -28.00 -2.53 23.05
C GLY A 360 -27.85 -1.38 24.03
N THR A 361 -28.36 -1.59 25.24
CA THR A 361 -28.12 -0.70 26.39
C THR A 361 -27.72 -1.55 27.60
N SER A 362 -27.02 -0.94 28.57
CA SER A 362 -26.85 -1.57 29.90
C SER A 362 -28.04 -1.35 30.82
N ASP A 363 -29.00 -0.53 30.42
CA ASP A 363 -30.30 -0.41 31.08
C ASP A 363 -31.18 -1.63 30.78
N ASP A 364 -32.15 -1.94 31.65
CA ASP A 364 -33.04 -3.08 31.43
C ASP A 364 -33.96 -2.88 30.22
N ASN A 365 -34.19 -1.63 29.80
CA ASN A 365 -35.10 -1.30 28.72
C ASN A 365 -34.56 -0.20 27.80
N LEU A 366 -34.22 -0.58 26.56
CA LEU A 366 -33.71 0.34 25.54
C LEU A 366 -34.67 1.48 25.22
N ASN A 367 -35.98 1.26 25.34
CA ASN A 367 -36.97 2.32 25.15
C ASN A 367 -36.94 3.35 26.27
N ASP A 368 -36.37 3.08 27.45
CA ASP A 368 -36.23 4.12 28.47
C ASP A 368 -35.06 5.05 28.17
N VAL A 369 -34.10 4.58 27.37
CA VAL A 369 -32.90 5.33 26.96
C VAL A 369 -33.07 6.04 25.61
N ILE A 370 -33.51 5.34 24.57
CA ILE A 370 -33.57 5.86 23.20
C ILE A 370 -35.03 6.07 22.78
N SER A 371 -35.32 7.22 22.19
CA SER A 371 -36.65 7.56 21.65
C SER A 371 -36.78 7.18 20.18
N THR A 372 -35.83 7.60 19.35
CA THR A 372 -35.86 7.43 17.89
C THR A 372 -34.44 7.18 17.38
N VAL A 373 -34.30 6.27 16.42
CA VAL A 373 -33.05 6.01 15.69
C VAL A 373 -33.21 6.41 14.23
N TYR A 374 -32.12 6.81 13.61
CA TYR A 374 -32.08 7.33 12.25
C TYR A 374 -30.97 6.63 11.46
N LEU A 375 -31.27 6.29 10.21
CA LEU A 375 -30.28 5.91 9.21
C LEU A 375 -30.03 7.11 8.30
N ASN A 376 -28.77 7.53 8.17
CA ASN A 376 -28.39 8.71 7.40
C ASN A 376 -27.36 8.38 6.32
N LYS A 377 -27.40 9.14 5.21
CA LYS A 377 -26.33 9.22 4.22
C LYS A 377 -25.86 10.67 4.14
N GLY A 378 -24.63 10.92 4.58
CA GLY A 378 -24.16 12.28 4.84
C GLY A 378 -25.05 12.98 5.88
N SER A 379 -25.52 14.20 5.57
CA SER A 379 -26.45 14.96 6.44
C SER A 379 -27.94 14.61 6.20
N THR A 380 -28.25 13.73 5.25
CA THR A 380 -29.62 13.39 4.89
C THR A 380 -30.11 12.19 5.69
N VAL A 381 -31.21 12.37 6.42
CA VAL A 381 -31.95 11.27 7.05
C VAL A 381 -32.66 10.47 5.95
N LEU A 382 -32.32 9.19 5.80
CA LEU A 382 -33.00 8.30 4.87
C LEU A 382 -34.25 7.69 5.50
N LYS A 383 -34.13 7.22 6.74
CA LYS A 383 -35.22 6.61 7.51
C LYS A 383 -35.05 6.89 9.00
N SER A 384 -36.17 6.83 9.73
CA SER A 384 -36.19 6.85 11.18
C SER A 384 -37.16 5.82 11.73
N LYS A 385 -36.94 5.40 12.99
CA LYS A 385 -37.81 4.44 13.67
C LYS A 385 -37.79 4.68 15.18
N THR A 386 -38.95 4.56 15.80
CA THR A 386 -39.05 4.50 17.26
C THR A 386 -38.82 3.06 17.73
N LEU A 387 -38.25 2.92 18.93
CA LEU A 387 -37.92 1.60 19.47
C LEU A 387 -39.09 0.97 20.22
N SER A 388 -39.09 -0.36 20.28
CA SER A 388 -39.99 -1.16 21.11
C SER A 388 -39.20 -1.86 22.24
N THR A 389 -39.90 -2.23 23.32
CA THR A 389 -39.35 -2.55 24.66
C THR A 389 -38.31 -3.68 24.70
N GLY A 390 -37.33 -3.58 25.62
CA GLY A 390 -36.34 -4.62 25.95
C GLY A 390 -34.89 -4.12 25.90
N THR A 391 -33.92 -4.87 26.45
CA THR A 391 -32.49 -4.49 26.52
C THR A 391 -31.80 -4.43 25.15
N TYR A 392 -32.19 -5.33 24.24
CA TYR A 392 -31.69 -5.40 22.86
C TYR A 392 -32.85 -5.18 21.87
N GLY A 393 -32.68 -4.23 20.96
CA GLY A 393 -33.67 -3.93 19.92
C GLY A 393 -33.07 -4.12 18.53
N THR A 394 -33.70 -4.95 17.69
CA THR A 394 -33.35 -5.02 16.26
C THR A 394 -34.38 -4.24 15.45
N ILE A 395 -33.89 -3.37 14.58
CA ILE A 395 -34.68 -2.44 13.79
C ILE A 395 -34.37 -2.62 12.33
N THR A 396 -35.42 -2.85 11.55
CA THR A 396 -35.38 -2.77 10.09
C THR A 396 -35.80 -1.37 9.66
N PHE A 397 -34.88 -0.65 9.01
CA PHE A 397 -35.17 0.54 8.23
C PHE A 397 -35.61 0.08 6.83
N SER A 398 -36.91 0.07 6.57
CA SER A 398 -37.46 -0.44 5.32
C SER A 398 -37.59 0.63 4.22
N ASP A 399 -37.58 0.19 2.97
CA ASP A 399 -37.73 1.02 1.77
C ASP A 399 -36.67 2.13 1.67
N VAL A 400 -35.42 1.84 2.04
CA VAL A 400 -34.26 2.75 1.91
C VAL A 400 -33.86 2.92 0.44
N ASN A 401 -33.99 1.85 -0.36
CA ASN A 401 -33.80 1.81 -1.81
C ASN A 401 -32.47 2.45 -2.27
N GLN A 402 -31.35 1.99 -1.72
CA GLN A 402 -30.01 2.49 -2.04
C GLN A 402 -29.30 1.57 -3.03
N THR A 403 -28.84 2.12 -4.15
CA THR A 403 -27.94 1.38 -5.04
C THR A 403 -26.49 1.64 -4.65
N ILE A 404 -25.76 0.57 -4.35
CA ILE A 404 -24.31 0.57 -4.14
C ILE A 404 -23.66 0.07 -5.42
N SER A 405 -22.94 0.95 -6.11
CA SER A 405 -22.25 0.57 -7.35
C SER A 405 -21.12 -0.42 -7.08
N LYS A 406 -20.88 -1.34 -8.02
CA LYS A 406 -19.76 -2.29 -8.00
C LYS A 406 -18.47 -1.55 -7.67
N ASP A 407 -17.73 -2.08 -6.71
CA ASP A 407 -16.45 -1.59 -6.20
C ASP A 407 -16.46 -0.20 -5.55
N SER A 408 -17.62 0.49 -5.50
CA SER A 408 -17.78 1.73 -4.73
C SER A 408 -17.98 1.43 -3.26
N THR A 409 -17.40 2.28 -2.41
CA THR A 409 -17.60 2.25 -0.96
C THR A 409 -18.41 3.48 -0.56
N GLU A 410 -19.60 3.25 -0.03
CA GLU A 410 -20.53 4.30 0.38
C GLU A 410 -20.65 4.33 1.91
N ASN A 411 -20.55 5.52 2.51
CA ASN A 411 -20.62 5.70 3.95
C ASN A 411 -22.05 6.04 4.43
N TYR A 412 -22.46 5.41 5.53
CA TYR A 412 -23.73 5.59 6.20
C TYR A 412 -23.54 5.74 7.71
N THR A 413 -24.45 6.43 8.38
CA THR A 413 -24.40 6.59 9.84
C THR A 413 -25.72 6.25 10.49
N ILE A 414 -25.64 5.72 11.72
CA ILE A 414 -26.78 5.56 12.61
C ILE A 414 -26.66 6.58 13.74
N THR A 415 -27.68 7.42 13.88
CA THR A 415 -27.81 8.39 14.97
C THR A 415 -29.05 8.10 15.80
N ALA A 416 -29.07 8.53 17.06
CA ALA A 416 -30.19 8.33 17.96
C ALA A 416 -30.53 9.60 18.75
N ASP A 417 -31.82 9.76 19.02
CA ASP A 417 -32.34 10.74 19.98
C ASP A 417 -32.61 10.03 21.30
N LEU A 418 -31.90 10.42 22.34
CA LEU A 418 -32.00 9.88 23.69
C LEU A 418 -33.12 10.59 24.45
N LYS A 419 -33.86 9.82 25.26
CA LYS A 419 -34.78 10.38 26.25
C LYS A 419 -34.00 11.06 27.37
N GLY A 420 -34.67 11.90 28.14
CA GLY A 420 -34.05 12.61 29.26
C GLY A 420 -33.47 11.67 30.31
N GLN A 421 -32.26 11.96 30.78
CA GLN A 421 -31.68 11.21 31.89
C GLN A 421 -32.34 11.61 33.20
N THR A 422 -33.14 10.70 33.75
CA THR A 422 -33.77 10.85 35.06
C THR A 422 -33.72 9.50 35.77
N ALA A 423 -33.77 9.52 37.10
CA ALA A 423 -33.79 8.28 37.89
C ALA A 423 -34.96 7.32 37.54
N ALA A 424 -36.00 7.82 36.86
CA ALA A 424 -37.14 7.02 36.42
C ALA A 424 -36.97 6.40 35.02
N LEU A 425 -36.01 6.86 34.22
CA LEU A 425 -35.76 6.37 32.88
C LEU A 425 -34.47 5.55 32.81
N TYR A 426 -33.33 6.16 33.14
CA TYR A 426 -32.04 5.46 33.19
C TYR A 426 -31.04 6.23 34.05
N VAL A 427 -30.06 5.52 34.61
CA VAL A 427 -29.08 6.08 35.54
C VAL A 427 -27.85 6.67 34.83
N ASP A 428 -27.09 7.47 35.57
CA ASP A 428 -25.76 7.94 35.14
C ASP A 428 -24.81 6.74 34.95
N GLY A 429 -24.03 6.76 33.88
CA GLY A 429 -23.15 5.65 33.49
C GLY A 429 -23.82 4.57 32.63
N THR A 430 -25.12 4.66 32.34
CA THR A 430 -25.79 3.76 31.37
C THR A 430 -25.06 3.79 30.03
N THR A 431 -24.80 2.63 29.44
CA THR A 431 -24.10 2.52 28.16
C THR A 431 -25.07 2.21 27.03
N ILE A 432 -24.74 2.66 25.81
CA ILE A 432 -25.46 2.31 24.58
C ILE A 432 -24.47 1.92 23.47
N VAL A 433 -24.91 1.04 22.58
CA VAL A 433 -24.13 0.59 21.41
C VAL A 433 -25.07 0.28 20.25
N ALA A 434 -24.59 0.45 19.02
CA ALA A 434 -25.30 0.05 17.81
C ALA A 434 -24.40 -0.83 16.92
N SER A 435 -25.00 -1.76 16.19
CA SER A 435 -24.32 -2.52 15.14
C SER A 435 -25.27 -2.72 13.96
N THR A 436 -24.73 -3.02 12.78
CA THR A 436 -25.52 -3.70 11.75
C THR A 436 -25.64 -5.20 12.09
N THR A 437 -26.42 -5.91 11.30
CA THR A 437 -26.52 -7.38 11.32
C THR A 437 -26.00 -7.97 10.00
N THR A 438 -25.78 -9.28 9.98
CA THR A 438 -25.55 -10.04 8.73
C THR A 438 -26.83 -10.66 8.17
N THR A 439 -27.94 -10.60 8.91
CA THR A 439 -29.22 -11.23 8.56
C THR A 439 -30.39 -10.25 8.63
N GLY A 440 -31.45 -10.53 7.88
CA GLY A 440 -32.70 -9.76 7.89
C GLY A 440 -32.72 -8.54 6.97
N TRP A 441 -31.60 -8.28 6.27
CA TRP A 441 -31.54 -7.29 5.21
C TRP A 441 -32.30 -7.78 3.98
N ASP A 442 -32.86 -6.84 3.22
CA ASP A 442 -33.36 -7.10 1.88
C ASP A 442 -32.42 -6.39 0.90
N VAL A 443 -31.58 -7.19 0.23
CA VAL A 443 -30.62 -6.72 -0.77
C VAL A 443 -30.73 -7.64 -1.97
N SER A 444 -30.78 -7.04 -3.15
CA SER A 444 -30.71 -7.77 -4.42
C SER A 444 -29.58 -7.23 -5.28
N ASP A 445 -29.03 -8.06 -6.16
CA ASP A 445 -28.18 -7.57 -7.22
C ASP A 445 -29.01 -7.08 -8.42
N VAL A 446 -28.33 -6.60 -9.47
CA VAL A 446 -28.98 -6.11 -10.70
C VAL A 446 -29.80 -7.17 -11.44
N ASN A 447 -29.54 -8.45 -11.16
CA ASN A 447 -30.25 -9.59 -11.74
C ASN A 447 -31.42 -10.05 -10.86
N GLY A 448 -31.61 -9.42 -9.70
CA GLY A 448 -32.65 -9.75 -8.74
C GLY A 448 -32.30 -10.91 -7.81
N ALA A 449 -31.06 -11.40 -7.82
CA ALA A 449 -30.62 -12.42 -6.88
C ALA A 449 -30.40 -11.81 -5.50
N THR A 450 -30.79 -12.53 -4.44
CA THR A 450 -30.63 -12.05 -3.07
C THR A 450 -29.15 -12.01 -2.68
N VAL A 451 -28.72 -10.88 -2.14
CA VAL A 451 -27.38 -10.66 -1.61
C VAL A 451 -27.46 -10.63 -0.09
N THR A 452 -26.59 -11.38 0.59
CA THR A 452 -26.50 -11.32 2.07
C THR A 452 -25.26 -10.53 2.46
N PRO A 453 -25.35 -9.60 3.44
CA PRO A 453 -24.16 -8.94 3.96
C PRO A 453 -23.14 -9.94 4.53
N SER A 454 -21.89 -9.87 4.08
CA SER A 454 -20.82 -10.79 4.48
C SER A 454 -20.29 -10.54 5.90
N ALA A 455 -20.53 -9.35 6.44
CA ALA A 455 -20.07 -8.92 7.77
C ALA A 455 -21.04 -7.90 8.38
N ALA A 456 -20.88 -7.67 9.69
CA ALA A 456 -21.56 -6.60 10.41
C ALA A 456 -20.55 -5.55 10.88
N ALA A 457 -20.95 -4.28 10.87
CA ALA A 457 -20.19 -3.19 11.47
C ALA A 457 -20.69 -2.95 12.89
N VAL A 458 -19.77 -2.77 13.84
CA VAL A 458 -20.08 -2.57 15.26
C VAL A 458 -19.59 -1.18 15.67
N GLY A 459 -20.47 -0.42 16.31
CA GLY A 459 -20.16 0.87 16.93
C GLY A 459 -19.47 0.65 18.26
N ASN A 460 -18.73 1.63 18.74
CA ASN A 460 -18.17 1.52 20.08
C ASN A 460 -19.23 1.83 21.14
N THR A 461 -19.01 1.33 22.35
CA THR A 461 -19.87 1.61 23.50
C THR A 461 -19.76 3.07 23.91
N MET A 462 -20.90 3.76 23.98
CA MET A 462 -21.03 5.13 24.46
C MET A 462 -21.56 5.11 25.88
N THR A 463 -20.96 5.88 26.80
CA THR A 463 -21.39 5.97 28.21
C THR A 463 -22.15 7.27 28.43
N LEU A 464 -23.41 7.19 28.86
CA LEU A 464 -24.28 8.34 29.06
C LEU A 464 -24.04 8.96 30.44
N THR A 465 -23.90 10.28 30.51
CA THR A 465 -23.67 10.97 31.78
C THR A 465 -24.37 12.33 31.88
N GLY A 466 -25.02 12.59 33.01
CA GLY A 466 -25.76 13.84 33.24
C GLY A 466 -24.88 14.98 33.74
N GLN A 467 -23.82 14.66 34.49
CA GLN A 467 -22.87 15.64 35.05
C GLN A 467 -21.48 15.60 34.38
N GLY A 468 -21.39 14.99 33.19
CA GLY A 468 -20.15 14.88 32.42
C GLY A 468 -20.01 15.90 31.29
N ILE A 469 -18.89 15.81 30.58
CA ILE A 469 -18.64 16.59 29.35
C ILE A 469 -18.54 15.69 28.14
N SER A 470 -18.91 16.26 26.99
CA SER A 470 -18.62 15.67 25.68
C SER A 470 -17.50 16.45 25.04
N VAL A 471 -16.50 15.75 24.49
CA VAL A 471 -15.30 16.36 23.91
C VAL A 471 -15.15 15.88 22.47
N ALA A 472 -14.90 16.82 21.56
CA ALA A 472 -14.68 16.53 20.14
C ALA A 472 -13.57 17.43 19.59
N LEU A 473 -12.88 17.00 18.53
CA LEU A 473 -11.95 17.86 17.80
C LEU A 473 -12.69 19.04 17.16
N ASN A 474 -12.02 20.18 17.10
CA ASN A 474 -12.52 21.40 16.46
C ASN A 474 -11.59 21.84 15.32
N GLY A 475 -11.40 20.93 14.36
CA GLY A 475 -10.42 21.08 13.28
C GLY A 475 -9.33 20.02 13.37
N THR A 476 -8.37 20.09 12.43
CA THR A 476 -7.27 19.13 12.34
C THR A 476 -6.13 19.53 13.29
N PRO A 477 -5.72 18.66 14.24
CA PRO A 477 -4.48 18.86 14.98
C PRO A 477 -3.31 19.11 14.05
N SER A 478 -2.46 20.08 14.39
CA SER A 478 -1.43 20.55 13.49
C SER A 478 -0.17 20.90 14.26
N SER A 479 0.85 21.25 13.50
CA SER A 479 2.12 21.67 14.06
C SER A 479 2.71 22.76 13.17
N THR A 480 3.30 23.79 13.75
CA THR A 480 3.96 24.90 13.05
C THR A 480 5.43 25.00 13.47
N LEU A 481 6.35 25.08 12.49
CA LEU A 481 7.76 25.36 12.73
C LEU A 481 7.93 26.85 13.07
N ILE A 482 8.50 27.12 14.25
CA ILE A 482 8.77 28.49 14.72
C ILE A 482 10.20 28.88 14.37
N THR A 483 11.14 27.97 14.63
CA THR A 483 12.57 28.16 14.35
C THR A 483 13.11 26.87 13.79
N ALA A 484 13.89 26.98 12.72
CA ALA A 484 14.57 25.84 12.10
C ALA A 484 16.01 25.80 12.59
N ALA A 485 16.53 24.59 12.85
CA ALA A 485 17.94 24.37 13.10
C ALA A 485 18.76 24.82 11.87
N ASP A 486 19.84 25.59 12.09
CA ASP A 486 20.79 25.95 11.06
C ASP A 486 21.90 24.88 10.96
N PRO A 487 21.98 24.13 9.84
CA PRO A 487 22.95 23.05 9.65
C PRO A 487 24.41 23.52 9.67
N ALA A 488 24.67 24.83 9.54
CA ALA A 488 26.01 25.40 9.58
C ALA A 488 26.45 25.83 11.00
N THR A 489 25.56 25.73 11.99
CA THR A 489 25.83 26.17 13.37
C THR A 489 25.73 25.03 14.36
N THR A 490 26.64 24.99 15.33
CA THR A 490 26.62 24.04 16.46
C THR A 490 25.62 24.50 17.52
N ASN A 491 24.89 23.58 18.15
CA ASN A 491 23.77 23.85 19.07
C ASN A 491 22.66 24.70 18.42
N SER A 492 22.14 24.23 17.29
CA SER A 492 20.95 24.79 16.67
C SER A 492 19.82 23.78 16.66
N GLU A 493 18.64 24.22 17.03
CA GLU A 493 17.50 23.37 17.31
C GLU A 493 16.25 23.81 16.56
N ASP A 494 15.45 22.83 16.16
CA ASP A 494 14.08 23.10 15.75
C ASP A 494 13.23 23.47 16.98
N VAL A 495 12.51 24.58 16.88
CA VAL A 495 11.45 24.96 17.83
C VAL A 495 10.12 24.85 17.11
N ARG A 496 9.21 24.06 17.66
CA ARG A 496 7.94 23.74 17.00
C ARG A 496 6.77 23.85 17.97
N GLN A 497 5.69 24.49 17.52
CA GLN A 497 4.43 24.51 18.25
C GLN A 497 3.48 23.46 17.70
N PHE A 498 2.96 22.63 18.58
CA PHE A 498 1.93 21.64 18.32
C PHE A 498 0.59 22.17 18.84
N THR A 499 -0.45 22.05 18.02
CA THR A 499 -1.76 22.66 18.26
C THR A 499 -2.87 21.62 18.15
N ILE A 500 -3.66 21.47 19.21
CA ILE A 500 -4.83 20.58 19.27
C ILE A 500 -6.07 21.43 19.57
N PRO A 501 -6.90 21.76 18.56
CA PRO A 501 -8.17 22.41 18.78
C PRO A 501 -9.25 21.39 19.15
N PHE A 502 -9.99 21.65 20.22
CA PHE A 502 -11.09 20.82 20.67
C PHE A 502 -12.27 21.66 21.16
N LYS A 503 -13.43 21.03 21.32
CA LYS A 503 -14.63 21.65 21.87
C LYS A 503 -15.17 20.80 23.01
N VAL A 504 -15.71 21.47 24.02
CA VAL A 504 -16.32 20.87 25.19
C VAL A 504 -17.79 21.28 25.25
N THR A 505 -18.69 20.31 25.36
CA THR A 505 -20.13 20.53 25.50
C THR A 505 -20.57 20.16 26.92
N ALA A 506 -21.30 21.08 27.56
CA ALA A 506 -21.89 20.87 28.89
C ALA A 506 -23.35 20.37 28.77
N GLY A 507 -23.79 19.65 29.79
CA GLY A 507 -25.16 19.13 29.93
C GLY A 507 -26.08 20.17 30.53
N ASP A 508 -26.92 19.80 31.49
CA ASP A 508 -27.87 20.74 32.11
C ASP A 508 -27.22 21.67 33.15
N ASP A 509 -26.02 21.34 33.61
CA ASP A 509 -25.26 22.14 34.57
C ASP A 509 -24.13 22.92 33.88
N ASP A 510 -23.81 24.07 34.46
CA ASP A 510 -22.58 24.78 34.12
C ASP A 510 -21.37 23.91 34.50
N ILE A 511 -20.41 23.78 33.57
CA ILE A 511 -19.17 23.03 33.81
C ILE A 511 -17.97 23.98 33.81
N TYR A 512 -17.06 23.76 34.74
CA TYR A 512 -15.74 24.37 34.79
C TYR A 512 -14.71 23.38 34.25
N VAL A 513 -13.95 23.81 33.24
CA VAL A 513 -12.84 23.07 32.63
C VAL A 513 -11.54 23.69 33.06
N SER A 514 -10.52 22.89 33.36
CA SER A 514 -9.23 23.42 33.80
C SER A 514 -8.62 24.35 32.76
N GLY A 515 -8.10 25.49 33.22
CA GLY A 515 -7.33 26.43 32.43
C GLY A 515 -5.82 26.24 32.58
N ALA A 516 -5.39 25.41 33.53
CA ALA A 516 -4.00 25.03 33.71
C ALA A 516 -3.63 23.84 32.81
N THR A 517 -2.34 23.65 32.55
CA THR A 517 -1.84 22.51 31.77
C THR A 517 -0.89 21.68 32.63
N GLY A 518 -0.86 20.37 32.41
CA GLY A 518 -0.06 19.42 33.19
C GLY A 518 -0.88 18.26 33.77
N THR A 519 -0.21 17.41 34.55
CA THR A 519 -0.83 16.22 35.14
C THR A 519 -1.98 16.61 36.08
N GLY A 520 -3.15 16.00 35.88
CA GLY A 520 -4.36 16.30 36.67
C GLY A 520 -5.10 17.56 36.24
N GLU A 521 -4.65 18.26 35.19
CA GLU A 521 -5.29 19.45 34.63
C GLU A 521 -5.69 19.17 33.16
N ILE A 522 -5.30 20.03 32.21
CA ILE A 522 -5.21 19.65 30.81
C ILE A 522 -3.89 18.89 30.60
N ALA A 523 -3.96 17.57 30.69
CA ALA A 523 -2.79 16.71 30.58
C ALA A 523 -2.51 16.34 29.13
N TYR A 524 -1.24 16.26 28.77
CA TYR A 524 -0.77 15.90 27.44
C TYR A 524 0.50 15.05 27.54
N ALA A 525 0.83 14.37 26.45
CA ALA A 525 2.03 13.56 26.31
C ALA A 525 2.53 13.62 24.86
N THR A 526 3.75 13.15 24.62
CA THR A 526 4.20 12.84 23.27
C THR A 526 3.47 11.61 22.72
N THR A 527 3.37 11.48 21.40
CA THR A 527 2.80 10.28 20.76
C THR A 527 3.66 9.04 21.02
N THR A 528 3.07 7.85 20.93
CA THR A 528 3.78 6.57 21.14
C THR A 528 4.85 6.26 20.09
N THR A 529 4.79 6.92 18.94
CA THR A 529 5.73 6.81 17.83
C THR A 529 6.81 7.91 17.85
N SER A 530 6.74 8.83 18.83
CA SER A 530 7.81 9.81 19.07
C SER A 530 9.09 9.10 19.52
N THR A 531 10.23 9.64 19.12
CA THR A 531 11.55 9.17 19.57
C THR A 531 11.73 9.65 21.02
N GLY A 532 11.86 8.71 21.96
CA GLY A 532 11.97 9.05 23.38
C GLY A 532 13.17 9.97 23.66
N SER A 533 12.94 11.04 24.44
CA SER A 533 13.94 12.02 24.91
C SER A 533 14.53 13.00 23.89
N SER A 534 13.96 13.15 22.68
CA SER A 534 14.47 14.10 21.67
C SER A 534 14.00 15.55 21.84
N THR A 535 13.21 15.86 22.88
CA THR A 535 12.73 17.22 23.18
C THR A 535 12.78 17.54 24.66
N ASP A 536 12.64 18.84 24.96
CA ASP A 536 12.35 19.32 26.32
C ASP A 536 10.96 18.88 26.83
N GLN A 537 10.60 19.29 28.06
CA GLN A 537 9.28 19.00 28.65
C GLN A 537 8.12 19.78 27.99
N GLY A 538 8.43 20.68 27.04
CA GLY A 538 7.47 21.55 26.37
C GLY A 538 6.93 22.66 27.25
N THR A 539 6.62 23.81 26.63
CA THR A 539 5.86 24.90 27.26
C THR A 539 4.43 24.89 26.74
N ALA A 540 3.47 24.67 27.63
CA ALA A 540 2.05 24.53 27.26
C ALA A 540 1.19 25.71 27.70
N ASN A 541 0.15 25.98 26.91
CA ASN A 541 -0.90 26.94 27.22
C ASN A 541 -2.24 26.45 26.65
N LEU A 542 -3.31 26.61 27.43
CA LEU A 542 -4.67 26.45 26.96
C LEU A 542 -5.24 27.82 26.60
N SER A 543 -5.70 27.95 25.36
CA SER A 543 -6.31 29.19 24.87
C SER A 543 -7.78 28.99 24.53
N VAL A 544 -8.55 30.06 24.73
CA VAL A 544 -9.99 30.11 24.49
C VAL A 544 -10.29 31.40 23.75
N GLY A 545 -11.05 31.33 22.66
CA GLY A 545 -11.28 32.46 21.74
C GLY A 545 -12.37 33.44 22.17
N ASP A 546 -13.11 33.13 23.22
CA ASP A 546 -14.19 33.93 23.79
C ASP A 546 -13.97 34.17 25.29
N THR A 547 -14.86 34.94 25.92
CA THR A 547 -14.84 35.18 27.37
C THR A 547 -16.25 35.02 27.92
N VAL A 548 -16.39 34.21 28.96
CA VAL A 548 -17.67 33.95 29.64
C VAL A 548 -17.58 34.48 31.07
N SER A 549 -18.66 35.07 31.56
CA SER A 549 -18.74 35.51 32.96
C SER A 549 -18.54 34.32 33.91
N GLY A 550 -17.52 34.41 34.77
CA GLY A 550 -17.11 33.32 35.65
C GLY A 550 -15.82 32.61 35.21
N ASP A 551 -15.18 33.01 34.12
CA ASP A 551 -13.84 32.55 33.75
C ASP A 551 -12.76 33.10 34.69
N LEU A 552 -11.72 32.29 34.92
CA LEU A 552 -10.45 32.73 35.52
C LEU A 552 -9.29 32.18 34.68
N VAL A 553 -8.74 33.03 33.82
CA VAL A 553 -7.68 32.68 32.85
C VAL A 553 -6.50 32.01 33.54
N GLY A 554 -6.06 30.87 32.98
CA GLY A 554 -4.99 30.05 33.53
C GLY A 554 -5.38 29.19 34.73
N SER A 555 -6.62 29.29 35.23
CA SER A 555 -7.13 28.43 36.32
C SER A 555 -8.32 27.59 35.86
N TYR A 556 -9.39 28.20 35.36
CA TYR A 556 -10.58 27.49 34.86
C TYR A 556 -11.39 28.34 33.89
N TYR A 557 -12.14 27.66 33.02
CA TYR A 557 -13.04 28.23 32.04
C TYR A 557 -14.42 27.65 32.20
N LYS A 558 -15.45 28.51 32.22
CA LYS A 558 -16.85 28.11 32.35
C LYS A 558 -17.45 27.78 30.99
N VAL A 559 -18.08 26.61 30.88
CA VAL A 559 -18.94 26.20 29.77
C VAL A 559 -20.38 26.24 30.29
N LEU A 560 -21.22 27.08 29.69
CA LEU A 560 -22.60 27.26 30.16
C LEU A 560 -23.42 26.00 29.88
N ALA A 561 -24.37 25.69 30.76
CA ALA A 561 -25.34 24.63 30.57
C ALA A 561 -25.94 24.64 29.15
N GLY A 562 -25.95 23.47 28.49
CA GLY A 562 -26.49 23.24 27.17
C GLY A 562 -25.68 23.86 26.02
N THR A 563 -24.50 24.41 26.30
CA THR A 563 -23.67 25.07 25.29
C THR A 563 -22.38 24.30 25.00
N THR A 564 -21.76 24.63 23.86
CA THR A 564 -20.45 24.12 23.46
C THR A 564 -19.45 25.27 23.40
N ARG A 565 -18.25 25.06 23.96
CA ARG A 565 -17.17 26.04 23.96
C ARG A 565 -15.89 25.47 23.34
N ASN A 566 -15.18 26.31 22.60
CA ASN A 566 -13.98 25.92 21.84
C ASN A 566 -12.70 26.24 22.61
N PHE A 567 -11.77 25.31 22.63
CA PHE A 567 -10.49 25.36 23.31
C PHE A 567 -9.38 24.98 22.34
N THR A 568 -8.18 25.53 22.56
CA THR A 568 -6.99 25.17 21.79
C THR A 568 -5.83 24.98 22.74
N LEU A 569 -5.35 23.73 22.83
CA LEU A 569 -4.10 23.40 23.51
C LEU A 569 -2.94 23.68 22.56
N ASN A 570 -2.01 24.52 22.99
CA ASN A 570 -0.75 24.78 22.30
C ASN A 570 0.40 24.32 23.18
N VAL A 571 1.31 23.50 22.63
CA VAL A 571 2.53 23.07 23.31
C VAL A 571 3.71 23.33 22.39
N THR A 572 4.67 24.11 22.87
CA THR A 572 5.92 24.38 22.14
C THR A 572 7.01 23.47 22.67
N TYR A 573 7.58 22.63 21.80
CA TYR A 573 8.75 21.80 22.10
C TYR A 573 10.00 22.38 21.44
N THR A 574 11.13 22.20 22.12
CA THR A 574 12.48 22.47 21.60
C THR A 574 13.20 21.14 21.37
N ALA A 575 13.80 20.97 20.19
CA ALA A 575 14.61 19.78 19.90
C ALA A 575 15.85 19.74 20.81
N THR A 576 16.13 18.58 21.39
CA THR A 576 17.37 18.29 22.13
C THR A 576 18.22 17.21 21.46
N ASP A 577 17.62 16.46 20.52
CA ASP A 577 18.27 15.49 19.63
C ASP A 577 17.44 15.38 18.34
N ASP A 578 18.05 14.80 17.31
CA ASP A 578 17.37 14.41 16.07
C ASP A 578 16.33 13.31 16.32
N GLY A 579 15.07 13.53 15.91
CA GLY A 579 14.03 12.52 16.08
C GLY A 579 12.63 12.95 15.66
N TYR A 580 11.68 12.01 15.71
CA TYR A 580 10.27 12.30 15.45
C TYR A 580 9.54 12.70 16.73
N THR A 581 8.71 13.73 16.66
CA THR A 581 7.90 14.21 17.79
C THR A 581 6.46 14.48 17.34
N GLY A 582 5.50 14.04 18.13
CA GLY A 582 4.09 14.41 18.04
C GLY A 582 3.50 14.70 19.42
N LEU A 583 2.38 15.42 19.48
CA LEU A 583 1.66 15.75 20.71
C LEU A 583 0.33 15.00 20.77
N GLN A 584 -0.06 14.50 21.94
CA GLN A 584 -1.37 13.93 22.21
C GLN A 584 -1.99 14.50 23.50
N LEU A 585 -3.27 14.91 23.42
CA LEU A 585 -4.07 15.26 24.60
C LEU A 585 -4.40 13.96 25.38
N SER A 586 -4.17 13.96 26.68
CA SER A 586 -4.26 12.76 27.52
C SER A 586 -5.45 12.78 28.48
N SER A 587 -5.77 13.94 29.05
CA SER A 587 -6.96 14.11 29.89
C SER A 587 -7.38 15.56 30.05
N ILE A 588 -8.64 15.78 30.44
CA ILE A 588 -9.21 17.09 30.78
C ILE A 588 -9.82 17.01 32.18
N ASN A 589 -9.35 17.84 33.11
CA ASN A 589 -9.99 18.04 34.41
C ASN A 589 -11.18 18.98 34.30
N TYR A 590 -12.30 18.60 34.89
CA TYR A 590 -13.54 19.36 34.88
C TYR A 590 -14.40 19.12 36.13
N GLY A 591 -15.47 19.89 36.28
CA GLY A 591 -16.51 19.65 37.29
C GLY A 591 -17.59 20.73 37.31
N THR A 592 -18.64 20.52 38.10
CA THR A 592 -19.76 21.49 38.26
C THR A 592 -19.40 22.69 39.16
N GLY A 593 -18.20 22.68 39.76
CA GLY A 593 -17.67 23.79 40.56
C GLY A 593 -16.21 24.09 40.23
N THR A 594 -15.72 25.24 40.68
CA THR A 594 -14.37 25.75 40.35
C THR A 594 -13.21 24.90 40.90
N GLY A 595 -13.47 24.07 41.91
CA GLY A 595 -12.47 23.11 42.40
C GLY A 595 -12.17 21.99 41.42
N MET A 596 -13.11 21.71 40.49
CA MET A 596 -13.05 20.58 39.56
C MET A 596 -12.76 19.26 40.32
N GLY A 597 -12.61 18.14 39.64
CA GLY A 597 -12.40 16.85 40.33
C GLY A 597 -12.78 15.62 39.52
N GLN A 598 -13.40 15.84 38.36
CA GLN A 598 -13.67 14.80 37.38
C GLN A 598 -12.60 14.85 36.30
N THR A 599 -12.20 13.68 35.81
CA THR A 599 -11.23 13.56 34.72
C THR A 599 -11.90 12.93 33.51
N TYR A 600 -11.89 13.66 32.39
CA TYR A 600 -12.27 13.10 31.09
C TYR A 600 -11.02 12.56 30.40
N SER A 601 -11.00 11.26 30.15
CA SER A 601 -9.91 10.56 29.45
C SER A 601 -10.39 9.68 28.29
N SER A 602 -11.69 9.69 28.01
CA SER A 602 -12.31 8.83 27.00
C SER A 602 -12.06 9.39 25.60
N ASN A 603 -11.79 8.53 24.61
CA ASN A 603 -11.60 8.95 23.20
C ASN A 603 -10.51 10.03 22.95
N LEU A 604 -9.48 10.12 23.76
CA LEU A 604 -8.41 11.09 23.52
C LEU A 604 -7.27 10.55 22.63
N ASN A 605 -7.36 9.29 22.18
CA ASN A 605 -6.37 8.64 21.31
C ASN A 605 -6.28 9.24 19.90
N THR A 606 -7.33 9.92 19.43
CA THR A 606 -7.36 10.63 18.14
C THR A 606 -6.98 12.10 18.26
N PHE A 607 -6.89 12.64 19.49
CA PHE A 607 -6.54 14.03 19.76
C PHE A 607 -5.02 14.17 19.77
N LYS A 608 -4.41 13.94 18.62
CA LYS A 608 -2.97 13.97 18.43
C LYS A 608 -2.57 14.62 17.12
N THR A 609 -1.42 15.27 17.11
CA THR A 609 -0.80 15.81 15.90
C THR A 609 -0.11 14.69 15.10
N PRO A 610 0.17 14.91 13.81
CA PRO A 610 1.15 14.09 13.11
C PRO A 610 2.51 14.15 13.81
N ASP A 611 3.27 13.07 13.68
CA ASP A 611 4.67 13.05 14.08
C ASP A 611 5.49 13.75 13.00
N VAL A 612 6.39 14.61 13.44
CA VAL A 612 7.25 15.42 12.57
C VAL A 612 8.70 15.27 13.00
N TYR A 613 9.60 15.21 12.04
CA TYR A 613 11.04 15.19 12.33
C TYR A 613 11.45 16.56 12.88
N MET A 614 12.18 16.54 13.99
CA MET A 614 12.81 17.68 14.64
C MET A 614 14.31 17.46 14.61
N SER A 615 15.04 18.50 14.23
CA SER A 615 16.50 18.46 14.05
C SER A 615 17.22 19.19 15.18
N TYR A 616 18.39 18.68 15.54
CA TYR A 616 19.33 19.28 16.49
C TYR A 616 20.76 19.12 15.96
N THR A 617 21.45 20.24 15.75
CA THR A 617 22.85 20.23 15.33
C THR A 617 23.77 20.31 16.55
N ASN A 618 24.66 19.34 16.68
CA ASN A 618 25.71 19.34 17.70
C ASN A 618 26.91 20.20 17.30
#